data_AF-A0A7X2RV31-F1
#
_entry.id   AF-A0A7X2RV31-F1
#
_cell.length_a   1.000
_cell.length_b   1.000
_cell.length_c   1.000
_cell.angle_alpha   90.00
_cell.angle_beta   90.00
_cell.angle_gamma   90.00
#
_symmetry.space_group_name_H-M   'P 1'
#
loop_
_entity.id
_entity.type
_entity.pdbx_description
1 polymer ?
#
loop_
_entity_poly.entity_id
_entity_poly.type
_entity_poly.pdbx_seq_one_letter_code
_entity_poly.pdbx_strand_id
1 'polypeptide(L)'
;MNIHYLASIAILTLPLTVLAIEPGPSSRQQQETENWLTLQVSGQVASPVLQKTTPAEREQAMQRWLDSNKHPIPEYFDQKAGGKASGGTN
;
A
#
# COMPACT_ATOMS: atom_id res chain seq x y z
N MET A 1 41.02 13.79 42.08
CA MET A 1 39.99 12.77 41.77
C MET A 1 38.68 13.44 41.36
N ASN A 2 38.71 14.44 40.48
CA ASN A 2 37.51 15.28 40.19
C ASN A 2 37.27 15.40 38.69
N ILE A 3 38.34 15.52 37.89
CA ILE A 3 38.25 15.68 36.42
C ILE A 3 37.73 14.40 35.74
N HIS A 4 38.10 13.21 36.24
CA HIS A 4 37.62 11.94 35.69
C HIS A 4 36.11 11.72 35.91
N TYR A 5 35.57 12.17 37.05
CA TYR A 5 34.13 12.10 37.31
C TYR A 5 33.35 13.08 36.43
N LEU A 6 33.88 14.30 36.25
CA LEU A 6 33.28 15.29 35.36
C LEU A 6 33.28 14.80 33.90
N ALA A 7 34.38 14.19 33.44
CA ALA A 7 34.46 13.58 32.11
C ALA A 7 33.49 12.40 31.95
N SER A 8 33.37 11.55 32.98
CA SER A 8 32.44 10.41 32.95
C SER A 8 30.98 10.85 32.93
N ILE A 9 30.62 11.92 33.66
CA ILE A 9 29.26 12.49 33.64
C ILE A 9 28.97 13.09 32.26
N ALA A 10 29.90 13.83 31.66
CA ALA A 10 29.73 14.40 30.34
C ALA A 10 29.47 13.31 29.27
N ILE A 11 30.22 12.20 29.32
CA ILE A 11 30.03 11.05 28.43
C ILE A 11 28.69 10.36 28.67
N LEU A 12 28.24 10.25 29.93
CA LEU A 12 26.95 9.64 30.26
C LEU A 12 25.75 10.47 29.75
N THR A 13 25.91 11.78 29.60
CA THR A 13 24.83 12.67 29.15
C THR A 13 24.70 12.81 27.62
N LEU A 14 25.70 12.38 26.86
CA LEU A 14 25.68 12.40 25.39
C LEU A 14 24.47 11.69 24.72
N PRO A 15 24.01 10.50 25.16
CA PRO A 15 22.86 9.85 24.52
C PRO A 15 21.51 10.52 24.79
N LEU A 16 21.41 11.47 25.74
CA LEU A 16 20.16 12.19 26.00
C LEU A 16 19.84 13.25 24.94
N THR A 17 20.76 13.53 24.02
CA THR A 17 20.54 14.47 22.91
C THR A 17 20.06 13.78 21.62
N VAL A 18 19.54 12.54 21.70
CA VAL A 18 18.77 11.97 20.59
C VAL A 18 17.50 12.80 20.42
N LEU A 19 17.59 13.77 19.53
CA LEU A 19 16.43 14.45 18.97
C LEU A 19 15.76 13.42 18.04
N ALA A 20 14.53 13.04 18.37
CA ALA A 20 13.70 12.30 17.43
C ALA A 20 13.64 13.09 16.11
N ILE A 21 13.72 12.39 14.97
CA ILE A 21 13.42 12.98 13.68
C ILE A 21 12.07 13.72 13.80
N GLU A 22 11.95 14.92 13.25
CA GLU A 22 10.71 15.68 13.32
C GLU A 22 9.58 14.77 12.78
N PRO A 23 8.49 14.55 13.55
CA PRO A 23 7.38 13.75 13.07
C PRO A 23 6.68 14.54 11.96
N GLY A 24 7.10 14.29 10.74
CA GLY A 24 6.61 14.95 9.55
C GLY A 24 6.91 14.12 8.31
N PRO A 25 6.06 14.21 7.28
CA PRO A 25 6.28 13.47 6.05
C PRO A 25 7.62 13.92 5.43
N SER A 26 8.48 12.98 5.06
CA SER A 26 9.81 13.31 4.51
C SER A 26 9.76 14.05 3.17
N SER A 27 8.58 14.08 2.54
CA SER A 27 8.27 14.77 1.29
C SER A 27 6.75 15.01 1.14
N ARG A 28 6.35 15.89 0.23
CA ARG A 28 4.92 16.08 -0.09
C ARG A 28 4.24 14.80 -0.61
N GLN A 29 4.97 13.99 -1.38
CA GLN A 29 4.49 12.72 -1.91
C GLN A 29 4.23 11.70 -0.79
N GLN A 30 5.09 11.68 0.23
CA GLN A 30 4.85 10.85 1.42
C GLN A 30 3.59 11.30 2.17
N GLN A 31 3.35 12.61 2.27
CA GLN A 31 2.15 13.13 2.93
C GLN A 31 0.86 12.66 2.25
N GLU A 32 0.81 12.70 0.92
CA GLU A 32 -0.33 12.19 0.16
C GLU A 32 -0.50 10.68 0.39
N THR A 33 0.59 9.93 0.40
CA THR A 33 0.59 8.48 0.66
C THR A 33 0.06 8.17 2.06
N GLU A 34 0.55 8.86 3.09
CA GLU A 34 0.09 8.71 4.47
C GLU A 34 -1.39 9.07 4.62
N ASN A 35 -1.86 10.11 3.92
CA ASN A 35 -3.27 10.47 3.89
C ASN A 35 -4.12 9.34 3.27
N TRP A 36 -3.69 8.77 2.14
CA TRP A 36 -4.39 7.65 1.52
C TRP A 36 -4.43 6.41 2.41
N LEU A 37 -3.31 6.08 3.07
CA LEU A 37 -3.24 4.96 4.01
C LEU A 37 -4.17 5.19 5.21
N THR A 38 -4.19 6.40 5.76
CA THR A 38 -5.06 6.77 6.86
C THR A 38 -6.54 6.70 6.47
N LEU A 39 -6.90 7.15 5.26
CA LEU A 39 -8.25 7.06 4.72
C LEU A 39 -8.69 5.59 4.55
N GLN A 40 -7.81 4.72 4.06
CA GLN A 40 -8.10 3.29 3.91
C GLN A 40 -8.30 2.60 5.27
N VAL A 41 -7.42 2.85 6.24
CA VAL A 41 -7.49 2.23 7.58
C VAL A 41 -8.69 2.74 8.37
N SER A 42 -8.98 4.04 8.28
CA SER A 42 -10.09 4.65 9.03
C SER A 42 -11.46 4.19 8.51
N GLY A 43 -11.56 3.73 7.27
CA GLY A 43 -12.82 3.30 6.66
C GLY A 43 -13.85 4.42 6.51
N GLN A 44 -13.48 5.71 6.73
CA GLN A 44 -14.41 6.83 6.68
C GLN A 44 -15.05 7.03 5.31
N VAL A 45 -14.35 6.62 4.26
CA VAL A 45 -14.81 6.67 2.86
C VAL A 45 -15.28 5.31 2.34
N ALA A 46 -15.58 4.36 3.24
CA ALA A 46 -16.15 3.08 2.84
C ALA A 46 -17.55 3.29 2.22
N SER A 47 -17.85 2.52 1.16
CA SER A 47 -19.17 2.57 0.52
C SER A 47 -20.28 2.23 1.52
N PRO A 48 -21.37 3.02 1.60
CA PRO A 48 -22.52 2.68 2.43
C PRO A 48 -23.30 1.49 1.88
N VAL A 49 -23.11 1.16 0.59
CA VAL A 49 -23.76 0.02 -0.06
C VAL A 49 -22.97 -1.24 0.22
N LEU A 50 -23.50 -2.07 1.12
CA LEU A 50 -22.94 -3.38 1.43
C LEU A 50 -23.05 -4.31 0.21
N GLN A 51 -21.91 -4.70 -0.34
CA GLN A 51 -21.84 -5.77 -1.34
C GLN A 51 -22.01 -7.11 -0.62
N LYS A 52 -23.27 -7.57 -0.51
CA LYS A 52 -23.58 -8.90 0.03
C LYS A 52 -23.46 -9.91 -1.10
N THR A 53 -22.55 -10.86 -0.94
CA THR A 53 -22.42 -12.03 -1.80
C THR A 53 -22.95 -13.23 -1.04
N THR A 54 -23.87 -13.98 -1.64
CA THR A 54 -24.34 -15.24 -1.06
C THR A 54 -23.19 -16.27 -1.04
N PRO A 55 -23.21 -17.28 -0.16
CA PRO A 55 -22.19 -18.32 -0.16
C PRO A 55 -22.02 -19.01 -1.53
N ALA A 56 -23.13 -19.21 -2.26
CA ALA A 56 -23.11 -19.81 -3.60
C ALA A 56 -22.41 -18.92 -4.63
N GLU A 57 -22.69 -17.61 -4.64
CA GLU A 57 -22.01 -16.66 -5.54
C GLU A 57 -20.52 -16.53 -5.22
N ARG A 58 -20.16 -16.58 -3.93
CA ARG A 58 -18.77 -16.56 -3.47
C ARG A 58 -18.02 -17.78 -3.99
N GLU A 59 -18.62 -18.97 -3.88
CA GLU A 59 -18.04 -20.20 -4.40
C GLU A 59 -17.89 -20.16 -5.92
N GLN A 60 -18.90 -19.66 -6.63
CA GLN A 60 -18.83 -19.51 -8.08
C GLN A 60 -17.75 -18.50 -8.52
N ALA A 61 -17.55 -17.42 -7.77
CA ALA A 61 -16.46 -16.48 -8.02
C ALA A 61 -15.08 -17.14 -7.77
N MET A 62 -14.95 -17.92 -6.70
CA MET A 62 -13.73 -18.71 -6.42
C MET A 62 -13.43 -19.70 -7.55
N GLN A 63 -14.45 -20.42 -8.01
CA GLN A 63 -14.30 -21.36 -9.12
C GLN A 63 -13.82 -20.67 -10.40
N ARG A 64 -14.42 -19.53 -10.77
CA ARG A 64 -13.95 -18.73 -11.92
C ARG A 64 -12.51 -18.28 -11.76
N TRP A 65 -12.11 -17.86 -10.56
CA TRP A 65 -10.73 -17.47 -10.29
C TRP A 65 -9.77 -18.66 -10.48
N LEU A 66 -10.11 -19.84 -9.96
CA LEU A 66 -9.33 -21.05 -10.18
C LEU A 66 -9.25 -21.42 -11.68
N ASP A 67 -10.37 -21.31 -12.40
CA ASP A 67 -10.40 -21.59 -13.84
C ASP A 67 -9.56 -20.59 -14.65
N SER A 68 -9.46 -19.33 -14.21
CA SER A 68 -8.61 -18.34 -14.87
C SER A 68 -7.13 -18.72 -14.87
N ASN A 69 -6.65 -19.39 -13.82
CA ASN A 69 -5.27 -19.87 -13.71
C ASN A 69 -4.98 -21.11 -14.57
N LYS A 70 -6.00 -21.78 -15.11
CA LYS A 70 -5.82 -22.97 -15.97
C LYS A 70 -5.47 -22.62 -17.41
N HIS A 71 -5.60 -21.35 -17.78
CA HIS A 71 -5.33 -20.91 -19.15
C HIS A 71 -3.82 -20.69 -19.29
N PRO A 72 -3.15 -21.40 -20.21
CA PRO A 72 -1.73 -21.17 -20.46
C PRO A 72 -1.53 -19.74 -20.98
N ILE A 73 -0.44 -19.10 -20.54
CA ILE A 73 -0.01 -17.83 -21.12
C ILE A 73 0.41 -18.12 -22.57
N PRO A 74 -0.20 -17.48 -23.59
CA PRO A 74 0.22 -17.68 -24.97
C PRO A 74 1.67 -17.22 -25.18
N GLU A 75 2.47 -17.99 -25.92
CA GLU A 75 3.84 -17.61 -26.31
C GLU A 75 3.86 -16.34 -27.19
N TYR A 76 2.77 -16.12 -27.95
CA TYR A 76 2.60 -14.95 -28.81
C TYR A 76 1.23 -14.31 -28.60
N PHE A 77 1.20 -12.98 -28.57
CA PHE A 77 -0.05 -12.23 -28.58
C PHE A 77 -0.67 -12.26 -29.98
N ASP A 78 -1.83 -12.91 -30.13
CA ASP A 78 -2.60 -12.84 -31.38
C ASP A 78 -3.33 -11.50 -31.46
N GLN A 79 -2.89 -10.63 -32.38
CA GLN A 79 -3.50 -9.32 -32.63
C GLN A 79 -4.97 -9.41 -33.06
N LYS A 80 -5.44 -10.57 -33.53
CA LYS A 80 -6.86 -10.80 -33.85
C LYS A 80 -7.70 -11.24 -32.65
N ALA A 81 -7.07 -11.68 -31.55
CA ALA A 81 -7.73 -12.06 -30.31
C ALA A 81 -8.00 -10.86 -29.38
N GLY A 82 -7.33 -9.73 -29.61
CA GLY A 82 -7.69 -8.46 -29.00
C GLY A 82 -9.05 -7.98 -29.51
N GLY A 83 -9.93 -7.53 -28.62
CA GLY A 83 -11.21 -6.95 -29.01
C GLY A 83 -11.01 -5.83 -30.04
N LYS A 84 -11.82 -5.81 -31.11
CA LYS A 84 -11.79 -4.75 -32.12
C LYS A 84 -12.10 -3.40 -31.45
N ALA A 85 -11.09 -2.64 -31.10
CA ALA A 85 -11.25 -1.23 -30.77
C ALA A 85 -11.67 -0.51 -32.05
N SER A 86 -12.94 -0.11 -32.15
CA SER A 86 -13.38 0.85 -33.15
C SER A 86 -12.75 2.19 -32.78
N GLY A 87 -11.61 2.51 -33.38
CA GLY A 87 -11.01 3.84 -33.27
C GLY A 87 -11.99 4.87 -33.81
N GLY A 88 -12.49 5.75 -32.93
CA GLY A 88 -13.29 6.90 -33.33
C GLY A 88 -12.44 7.84 -34.16
N THR A 89 -12.84 8.06 -35.41
CA THR A 89 -12.34 9.14 -36.25
C THR A 89 -12.97 10.44 -35.77
N ASN A 90 -12.16 11.38 -35.30
CA ASN A 90 -12.54 12.79 -35.18
C ASN A 90 -12.53 13.46 -36.55
#